data_AF-A0AA88DL57-F1
#
_entry.id   AF-A0AA88DL57-F1
#
_cell.length_a   1.000
_cell.length_b   1.000
_cell.length_c   1.000
_cell.angle_alpha   90.00
_cell.angle_beta   90.00
_cell.angle_gamma   90.00
#
_symmetry.space_group_name_H-M   'P 1'
#
loop_
_entity.id
_entity.type
_entity.pdbx_description
1 polymer ?
#
loop_
_entity_poly.entity_id
_entity_poly.type
_entity_poly.pdbx_seq_one_letter_code
_entity_poly.pdbx_strand_id
1 'polypeptide(L)'
;MALEVAVKAAVGDPTLLGDCPFCQRVLLTLEEKKVPYKLHLIDLAAKPEWFLAVNPEGKVPVVKFDEKWVSDSDVIVGIIEEKYPEPSLVTPPEFSSVAS
;
A
#
# COMPACT_ATOMS: atom_id res chain seq x y z
N MET A 1 -5.92 2.63 15.94
CA MET A 1 -5.96 1.29 15.32
C MET A 1 -4.86 1.28 14.26
N ALA A 2 -4.08 0.19 14.15
CA ALA A 2 -3.04 0.08 13.14
C ALA A 2 -3.69 -0.09 11.75
N LEU A 3 -3.12 0.53 10.71
CA LEU A 3 -3.58 0.33 9.33
C LEU A 3 -3.32 -1.12 8.91
N GLU A 4 -4.08 -1.63 7.94
CA GLU A 4 -3.77 -2.92 7.31
C GLU A 4 -3.35 -2.69 5.87
N VAL A 5 -2.25 -3.30 5.43
CA VAL A 5 -1.72 -3.15 4.07
C VAL A 5 -1.49 -4.51 3.44
N ALA A 6 -2.06 -4.72 2.26
CA ALA A 6 -1.89 -5.90 1.44
C ALA A 6 -0.89 -5.62 0.31
N VAL A 7 0.20 -6.39 0.27
CA VAL A 7 1.29 -6.24 -0.70
C VAL A 7 1.60 -7.55 -1.40
N LYS A 8 2.33 -7.47 -2.52
CA LYS A 8 2.79 -8.65 -3.26
C LYS A 8 3.75 -9.48 -2.40
N ALA A 9 3.50 -10.78 -2.30
CA ALA A 9 4.45 -11.75 -1.78
C ALA A 9 5.46 -12.19 -2.86
N ALA A 10 6.61 -12.72 -2.46
CA ALA A 10 7.61 -13.21 -3.40
C ALA A 10 7.09 -14.42 -4.19
N VAL A 11 7.48 -14.50 -5.47
CA VAL A 11 7.11 -15.65 -6.32
C VAL A 11 7.84 -16.89 -5.80
N GLY A 12 7.08 -17.94 -5.47
CA GLY A 12 7.62 -19.19 -4.92
C GLY A 12 7.82 -19.20 -3.41
N ASP A 13 7.67 -18.06 -2.73
CA ASP A 13 7.67 -18.00 -1.26
C ASP A 13 6.68 -16.94 -0.74
N PRO A 14 5.45 -17.34 -0.35
CA PRO A 14 4.42 -16.41 0.11
C PRO A 14 4.73 -15.78 1.48
N THR A 15 5.80 -16.21 2.16
CA THR A 15 6.20 -15.67 3.46
C THR A 15 7.18 -14.50 3.36
N LEU A 16 7.69 -14.24 2.16
CA LEU A 16 8.63 -13.15 1.88
C LEU A 16 7.96 -12.01 1.10
N LEU A 17 8.48 -10.80 1.29
CA LEU A 17 8.05 -9.62 0.53
C LEU A 17 8.46 -9.76 -0.94
N GLY A 18 7.53 -9.46 -1.85
CA GLY A 18 7.75 -9.49 -3.29
C GLY A 18 8.34 -8.21 -3.87
N ASP A 19 8.44 -8.21 -5.19
CA ASP A 19 9.13 -7.23 -6.04
C ASP A 19 8.21 -6.13 -6.61
N CYS A 20 7.10 -5.79 -5.93
CA CYS A 20 6.17 -4.79 -6.45
C CYS A 20 6.61 -3.36 -6.06
N PRO A 21 7.00 -2.49 -7.02
CA PRO A 21 7.46 -1.14 -6.71
C PRO A 21 6.35 -0.25 -6.15
N PHE A 22 5.10 -0.44 -6.59
CA PHE A 22 3.95 0.29 -6.05
C PHE A 22 3.67 -0.08 -4.59
N CYS A 23 3.86 -1.36 -4.22
CA CYS A 23 3.77 -1.78 -2.82
C CYS A 23 4.91 -1.16 -2.00
N GLN A 24 6.14 -1.20 -2.52
CA GLN A 24 7.30 -0.63 -1.84
C GLN A 24 7.13 0.87 -1.59
N ARG A 25 6.57 1.62 -2.54
CA ARG A 25 6.23 3.04 -2.36
C ARG A 25 5.34 3.25 -1.14
N VAL A 26 4.24 2.52 -1.03
CA VAL A 26 3.32 2.61 0.12
C VAL A 26 4.02 2.23 1.43
N LEU A 27 4.80 1.15 1.43
CA LEU A 27 5.55 0.72 2.62
C LEU A 27 6.55 1.79 3.06
N LEU A 28 7.33 2.36 2.14
CA LEU A 28 8.27 3.45 2.45
C LEU A 28 7.55 4.67 3.04
N THR A 29 6.41 5.08 2.48
CA THR A 29 5.62 6.18 3.03
C THR A 29 5.17 5.90 4.47
N LEU A 30 4.72 4.67 4.76
CA LEU A 30 4.31 4.28 6.12
C LEU A 30 5.49 4.25 7.10
N GLU A 31 6.63 3.71 6.67
CA GLU A 31 7.87 3.64 7.48
C GLU A 31 8.43 5.04 7.79
N GLU A 32 8.57 5.91 6.78
CA GLU A 32 9.08 7.28 6.96
C GLU A 32 8.19 8.10 7.90
N LYS A 33 6.87 7.91 7.81
CA LYS A 33 5.91 8.54 8.71
C LYS A 33 5.75 7.83 10.05
N LYS A 34 6.42 6.70 10.25
CA LYS A 34 6.37 5.87 11.48
C LYS A 34 4.94 5.48 11.85
N VAL A 35 4.11 5.23 10.84
CA VAL A 35 2.71 4.82 11.02
C VAL A 35 2.68 3.31 11.25
N PRO A 36 2.15 2.81 12.37
CA PRO A 36 2.05 1.38 12.61
C PRO A 36 1.03 0.73 11.68
N TYR A 37 1.42 -0.36 11.04
CA TYR A 37 0.56 -1.14 10.16
C TYR A 37 0.73 -2.65 10.35
N LYS A 38 -0.26 -3.40 9.90
CA LYS A 38 -0.24 -4.85 9.76
C LYS A 38 -0.05 -5.21 8.30
N LEU A 39 1.00 -5.97 8.01
CA LEU A 39 1.34 -6.42 6.67
C LEU A 39 0.61 -7.72 6.32
N HIS A 40 -0.01 -7.76 5.15
CA HIS A 40 -0.57 -8.96 4.54
C HIS A 40 0.17 -9.25 3.24
N LEU A 41 0.90 -10.37 3.20
CA LEU A 41 1.57 -10.83 1.99
C LEU A 41 0.57 -11.62 1.14
N ILE A 42 0.35 -11.14 -0.09
CA ILE A 42 -0.59 -11.74 -1.04
C ILE A 42 0.19 -12.43 -2.15
N ASP A 43 0.07 -13.75 -2.22
CA ASP A 43 0.47 -14.50 -3.39
C ASP A 43 -0.51 -14.19 -4.54
N LEU A 44 -0.01 -13.57 -5.60
CA LEU A 44 -0.83 -13.19 -6.75
C LEU A 44 -1.22 -14.38 -7.64
N ALA A 45 -0.52 -15.51 -7.53
CA ALA A 45 -0.88 -16.76 -8.21
C ALA A 45 -1.97 -17.53 -7.45
N ALA A 46 -2.06 -17.34 -6.13
CA ALA A 46 -3.02 -18.00 -5.25
C ALA A 46 -3.67 -16.99 -4.29
N LYS A 47 -4.47 -16.06 -4.86
CA LYS A 47 -5.10 -14.98 -4.11
C LYS A 47 -6.11 -15.52 -3.09
N PRO A 48 -6.03 -15.14 -1.81
CA PRO A 48 -6.95 -15.63 -0.79
C PRO A 48 -8.36 -15.03 -0.98
N GLU A 49 -9.39 -15.80 -0.61
CA GLU A 49 -10.80 -15.40 -0.84
C GLU A 49 -11.17 -14.08 -0.14
N TRP A 50 -10.69 -13.88 1.10
CA TRP A 50 -10.95 -12.66 1.84
C TRP A 50 -10.41 -11.41 1.11
N PHE A 51 -9.28 -11.55 0.41
CA PHE A 51 -8.67 -10.44 -0.32
C PHE A 51 -9.48 -10.08 -1.56
N LEU A 52 -9.98 -11.10 -2.28
CA LEU A 52 -10.86 -10.87 -3.44
C LEU A 52 -12.24 -10.34 -3.03
N ALA A 53 -12.73 -10.70 -1.84
CA ALA A 53 -13.99 -10.16 -1.32
C ALA A 53 -13.91 -8.65 -1.06
N VAL A 54 -12.76 -8.14 -0.61
CA VAL A 54 -12.55 -6.71 -0.34
C VAL A 54 -11.98 -5.94 -1.53
N ASN A 55 -11.29 -6.63 -2.44
CA ASN A 55 -10.69 -6.07 -3.65
C ASN A 55 -10.87 -7.04 -4.83
N PRO A 56 -12.01 -7.01 -5.52
CA PRO A 56 -12.32 -7.92 -6.62
C PRO A 56 -11.35 -7.85 -7.81
N GLU A 57 -10.68 -6.71 -8.00
CA GLU A 57 -9.64 -6.57 -9.03
C GLU A 57 -8.40 -7.43 -8.72
N GLY A 58 -8.19 -7.79 -7.45
CA GLY A 58 -7.07 -8.60 -7.00
C GLY A 58 -5.70 -7.99 -7.30
N LYS A 59 -5.62 -6.64 -7.36
CA LYS A 59 -4.38 -5.87 -7.53
C LYS A 59 -3.81 -5.44 -6.19
N VAL A 60 -2.51 -5.21 -6.12
CA VAL A 60 -1.80 -4.68 -4.95
C VAL A 60 -0.98 -3.45 -5.36
N PRO A 61 -0.71 -2.49 -4.47
CA PRO A 61 -1.08 -2.47 -3.04
C PRO A 61 -2.56 -2.14 -2.79
N VAL A 62 -3.05 -2.53 -1.61
CA VAL A 62 -4.34 -2.10 -1.07
C VAL A 62 -4.18 -1.80 0.42
N VAL A 63 -4.70 -0.68 0.90
CA VAL A 63 -4.64 -0.30 2.32
C VAL A 63 -6.05 -0.16 2.88
N LYS A 64 -6.28 -0.71 4.07
CA LYS A 64 -7.50 -0.51 4.85
C LYS A 64 -7.37 0.77 5.67
N PHE A 65 -8.10 1.80 5.25
CA PHE A 65 -8.31 3.02 6.04
C PHE A 65 -9.68 2.94 6.71
N ASP A 66 -9.69 2.98 8.04
CA ASP A 66 -10.90 2.78 8.83
C ASP A 66 -11.53 1.42 8.47
N GLU A 67 -12.69 1.39 7.79
CA GLU A 67 -13.35 0.15 7.31
C GLU A 67 -13.34 -0.01 5.78
N LYS A 68 -12.63 0.85 5.05
CA LYS A 68 -12.60 0.86 3.58
C LYS A 68 -11.22 0.48 3.05
N TRP A 69 -11.20 -0.49 2.15
CA TRP A 69 -10.02 -0.84 1.37
C TRP A 69 -9.87 0.12 0.19
N VAL A 70 -8.68 0.68 0.03
CA VAL A 70 -8.33 1.64 -1.03
C VAL A 70 -7.16 1.08 -1.82
N SER A 71 -7.33 1.05 -3.15
CA SER A 71 -6.31 0.67 -4.12
C SER A 71 -5.65 1.92 -4.74
N ASP A 72 -4.68 1.69 -5.62
CA ASP A 72 -3.87 2.71 -6.30
C ASP A 72 -2.83 3.37 -5.37
N SER A 73 -1.55 3.19 -5.69
CA SER A 73 -0.48 3.71 -4.82
C SER A 73 -0.44 5.23 -4.73
N ASP A 74 -0.83 5.96 -5.78
CA ASP A 74 -0.87 7.43 -5.76
C ASP A 74 -1.96 7.92 -4.80
N VAL A 75 -3.14 7.32 -4.89
CA VAL A 75 -4.27 7.63 -4.01
C VAL A 75 -3.94 7.26 -2.56
N ILE A 76 -3.37 6.06 -2.34
CA ILE A 76 -3.01 5.59 -1.00
C ILE A 76 -2.01 6.54 -0.33
N VAL A 77 -0.93 6.93 -0.99
CA VAL A 77 0.07 7.83 -0.35
C VAL A 77 -0.49 9.23 -0.13
N GLY A 78 -1.39 9.71 -1.01
CA GLY A 78 -2.12 10.97 -0.79
C GLY A 78 -2.97 10.93 0.49
N ILE A 79 -3.74 9.87 0.69
CA ILE A 79 -4.54 9.68 1.92
C ILE A 79 -3.64 9.57 3.16
N ILE A 80 -2.49 8.89 3.06
CA ILE A 80 -1.54 8.79 4.17
C ILE A 80 -0.97 10.19 4.50
N GLU A 81 -0.61 10.99 3.50
CA GLU A 81 -0.14 12.37 3.70
C GLU A 81 -1.21 13.23 4.40
N GLU A 82 -2.47 13.14 3.96
CA GLU A 82 -3.58 13.89 4.57
C GLU A 82 -3.86 13.47 6.03
N LYS A 83 -3.85 12.17 6.33
CA LYS A 83 -4.12 11.65 7.69
C LYS A 83 -2.92 11.80 8.64
N TYR A 84 -1.70 11.78 8.11
CA TYR A 84 -0.44 11.82 8.87
C TYR A 84 0.48 12.88 8.26
N PRO A 85 0.21 14.19 8.49
CA PRO A 85 0.90 15.27 7.79
C PRO A 85 2.37 15.44 8.18
N GLU A 86 2.82 14.85 9.30
CA GLU A 86 4.17 15.02 9.83
C GLU A 86 4.92 13.67 9.93
N PRO A 87 6.17 13.56 9.43
CA PRO A 87 6.86 14.54 8.59
C PRO A 87 6.19 14.67 7.21
N SER A 88 6.20 15.87 6.63
CA SER A 88 5.64 16.06 5.29
C SER A 88 6.50 15.38 4.22
N LEU A 89 5.86 14.63 3.34
CA LEU A 89 6.49 13.97 2.18
C LEU A 89 6.00 14.57 0.86
N VAL A 90 5.33 15.73 0.89
CA VAL A 90 4.85 16.41 -0.31
C VAL A 90 6.04 16.86 -1.15
N THR A 91 6.11 16.35 -2.39
CA THR A 91 7.07 16.83 -3.38
C THR A 91 6.71 18.25 -3.82
N PRO A 92 7.64 19.21 -3.79
CA PRO A 92 7.38 20.55 -4.31
C PRO A 92 6.88 20.49 -5.76
N PRO A 93 5.93 21.37 -6.17
CA PRO A 93 5.30 21.28 -7.49
C PRO A 93 6.28 21.28 -8.66
N GLU A 94 7.39 22.02 -8.55
CA GLU A 94 8.44 22.07 -9.59
C GLU A 94 9.15 20.74 -9.82
N PHE A 95 9.08 19.80 -8.86
CA PHE A 95 9.65 18.46 -8.95
C PHE A 95 8.57 17.36 -9.04
N SER A 96 7.29 17.75 -9.05
CA SER A 96 6.17 16.82 -9.17
C SER A 96 5.96 16.42 -10.64
N SER A 97 6.73 15.44 -11.12
CA SER A 97 6.47 14.80 -12.41
C SER A 97 5.61 13.55 -12.23
N VAL A 98 4.33 13.71 -11.94
CA VAL A 98 3.35 12.63 -12.09
C VAL A 98 2.27 13.08 -13.08
N ALA A 99 2.69 13.22 -14.33
CA ALA A 99 1.81 12.88 -15.45
C ALA A 99 2.07 11.40 -15.74
N SER A 100 1.13 10.54 -15.38
CA SER A 100 1.00 9.17 -15.88
C SER A 100 -0.33 9.06 -16.61
#